data_AF-A0A952VEC5-F1
#
_entry.id   AF-A0A952VEC5-F1
#
_cell.length_a   1.000
_cell.length_b   1.000
_cell.length_c   1.000
_cell.angle_alpha   90.00
_cell.angle_beta   90.00
_cell.angle_gamma   90.00
#
_symmetry.space_group_name_H-M   'P 1'
#
loop_
_entity.id
_entity.type
_entity.pdbx_description
1 polymer ?
#
loop_
_entity_poly.entity_id
_entity_poly.type
_entity_poly.pdbx_seq_one_letter_code
_entity_poly.pdbx_strand_id
1 'polypeptide(L)' 'PMRTRKLLLHRKEINKLLGKTQQKGLTLIPLRIYFSERGQAKVELGLAKGKKQHDRRDSVKAREAGREVERAIKERK' A
#
# COMPACT_ATOMS: atom_id res chain seq x y z
N PRO A 1 16.39 8.42 12.96
CA PRO A 1 15.11 7.78 12.54
C PRO A 1 14.86 7.64 11.02
N MET A 2 15.67 8.23 10.12
CA MET A 2 15.49 8.11 8.64
C MET A 2 16.52 7.21 7.94
N ARG A 3 17.15 6.27 8.67
CA ARG A 3 18.19 5.42 8.08
C ARG A 3 17.58 4.46 7.06
N THR A 4 18.09 4.49 5.83
CA THR A 4 17.74 3.50 4.81
C THR A 4 18.28 2.13 5.22
N ARG A 5 17.41 1.11 5.18
CA ARG A 5 17.78 -0.29 5.44
C ARG A 5 17.77 -1.05 4.13
N LYS A 6 18.80 -1.86 3.89
CA LYS A 6 18.83 -2.76 2.74
C LYS A 6 17.85 -3.91 2.98
N LEU A 7 17.04 -4.22 1.97
CA LEU A 7 16.16 -5.39 1.98
C LEU A 7 16.94 -6.60 1.46
N LEU A 8 16.77 -7.74 2.13
CA LEU A 8 17.42 -9.00 1.76
C LEU A 8 16.43 -9.81 0.92
N LEU A 9 16.67 -9.85 -0.39
CA LEU A 9 15.87 -10.56 -1.40
C LEU A 9 16.79 -11.42 -2.25
N HIS A 10 16.26 -12.45 -2.90
CA HIS A 10 17.04 -13.22 -3.86
C HIS A 10 17.35 -12.39 -5.12
N ARG A 11 18.50 -12.64 -5.75
CA ARG A 11 18.94 -11.91 -6.96
C ARG A 11 17.89 -11.92 -8.08
N LYS A 12 17.22 -13.05 -8.28
CA LYS A 12 16.15 -13.20 -9.28
C LYS A 12 14.94 -12.30 -8.97
N GLU A 13 14.58 -12.16 -7.70
CA GLU A 13 13.46 -11.31 -7.25
C GLU A 13 13.79 -9.83 -7.43
N ILE A 14 15.02 -9.42 -7.09
CA ILE A 14 15.50 -8.05 -7.29
C ILE A 14 15.38 -7.66 -8.76
N ASN A 15 15.88 -8.48 -9.68
CA ASN A 15 15.80 -8.20 -11.12
C ASN A 15 14.35 -8.11 -11.62
N LYS A 16 13.47 -8.99 -11.13
CA LYS A 16 12.03 -8.97 -11.46
C LYS A 16 11.36 -7.69 -10.99
N LEU A 17 11.62 -7.27 -9.75
CA LEU A 17 11.05 -6.04 -9.19
C LEU A 17 11.63 -4.79 -9.83
N LEU A 18 12.92 -4.80 -10.16
CA LEU A 18 13.58 -3.70 -10.87
C LEU A 18 12.93 -3.46 -12.23
N GLY A 19 12.74 -4.53 -13.03
CA GLY A 19 12.08 -4.44 -14.33
C GLY A 19 10.64 -3.93 -14.23
N LYS A 20 9.89 -4.38 -13.21
CA LYS A 20 8.51 -3.91 -12.96
C LYS A 20 8.44 -2.47 -12.46
N THR A 21 9.39 -2.04 -11.63
CA THR A 21 9.42 -0.66 -11.11
C THR A 21 9.83 0.34 -12.19
N GLN A 22 10.63 -0.07 -13.16
CA GLN A 22 10.96 0.75 -14.34
C GLN A 22 9.76 0.95 -15.28
N GLN A 23 8.76 0.05 -15.26
CA GLN A 23 7.51 0.26 -16.00
C GLN A 23 6.74 1.44 -15.39
N LYS A 24 6.41 2.43 -16.22
CA LYS A 24 5.76 3.67 -15.79
C LYS A 24 4.50 3.39 -14.96
N GLY A 25 4.51 3.88 -13.72
CA GLY A 25 3.33 3.91 -12.85
C GLY A 25 3.23 2.77 -11.84
N LEU A 26 4.20 1.84 -11.78
CA LEU A 26 4.27 0.86 -10.70
C LEU A 26 5.25 1.34 -9.61
N THR A 27 4.86 1.16 -8.35
CA THR A 27 5.65 1.55 -7.19
C THR A 27 5.65 0.40 -6.19
N LEU A 28 6.82 0.14 -5.60
CA LEU A 28 6.98 -0.86 -4.56
C LEU A 28 6.60 -0.24 -3.20
N ILE A 29 5.67 -0.86 -2.49
CA ILE A 29 5.18 -0.40 -1.19
C ILE A 29 5.22 -1.52 -0.15
N PRO A 30 5.49 -1.20 1.12
CA PRO A 30 5.36 -2.16 2.21
C PRO A 30 3.87 -2.41 2.51
N LEU A 31 3.50 -3.68 2.64
CA LEU A 31 2.15 -4.09 3.06
C LEU A 31 2.11 -4.36 4.56
N ARG A 32 3.07 -5.13 5.05
CA ARG A 32 3.12 -5.55 6.46
C ARG A 32 4.55 -5.80 6.90
N ILE A 33 4.81 -5.55 8.18
CA ILE A 33 6.05 -5.95 8.85
C ILE A 33 5.68 -7.04 9.84
N TYR A 34 6.41 -8.15 9.82
CA TYR A 34 6.19 -9.27 10.72
C TYR A 34 7.52 -9.81 11.22
N PHE A 35 7.51 -10.43 12.40
CA PHE A 35 8.69 -11.09 12.94
C PHE A 35 8.68 -12.56 12.52
N SER A 36 9.81 -13.05 12.02
CA SER A 36 10.02 -14.47 11.80
C SER A 36 10.18 -15.19 13.14
N GLU A 37 10.01 -16.51 13.15
CA GLU A 37 10.29 -17.37 14.30
C GLU A 37 11.72 -17.20 14.84
N ARG A 38 12.66 -16.77 13.98
CA ARG A 38 14.05 -16.47 14.34
C ARG A 38 14.25 -15.05 14.90
N GLY A 39 13.17 -14.32 15.20
CA GLY A 39 13.20 -12.96 15.73
C GLY A 39 13.57 -11.87 14.72
N GLN A 40 13.63 -12.18 13.42
CA GLN A 40 14.01 -11.22 12.40
C GLN A 40 12.79 -10.49 11.85
N ALA A 41 12.86 -9.16 11.74
CA ALA A 41 11.83 -8.38 11.07
C ALA A 41 11.85 -8.63 9.56
N LYS A 42 10.76 -9.18 9.04
CA LYS A 42 10.48 -9.37 7.61
C LYS A 42 9.46 -8.35 7.15
N VAL A 43 9.64 -7.88 5.92
CA VAL A 43 8.74 -6.91 5.29
C VAL A 43 8.10 -7.56 4.07
N GLU A 44 6.78 -7.57 4.06
CA GLU A 44 5.99 -7.96 2.91
C GLU A 44 5.85 -6.77 1.96
N LEU A 45 6.18 -6.97 0.69
CA LEU A 45 6.21 -5.92 -0.33
C LEU A 45 5.16 -6.19 -1.40
N GLY A 46 4.45 -5.14 -1.81
CA GLY A 46 3.48 -5.14 -2.89
C GLY A 46 3.89 -4.20 -4.02
N LEU A 47 3.53 -4.54 -5.25
CA LEU A 47 3.56 -3.61 -6.37
C LEU A 47 2.20 -2.99 -6.53
N ALA A 48 2.15 -1.66 -6.48
CA ALA A 48 0.92 -0.91 -6.63
C ALA A 48 1.03 0.11 -7.76
N LYS A 49 -0.11 0.45 -8.35
CA LYS A 49 -0.26 1.57 -9.27
C LYS A 49 -1.02 2.68 -8.57
N GLY A 50 -0.53 3.91 -8.66
CA GLY A 50 -1.27 5.07 -8.16
C GLY A 50 -2.62 5.19 -8.88
N LYS A 51 -3.69 5.45 -8.12
CA LYS A 51 -5.02 5.76 -8.70
C LYS A 51 -4.95 7.03 -9.53
N LYS A 52 -5.67 7.10 -10.64
CA LYS A 52 -5.81 8.35 -11.40
C LYS A 52 -6.60 9.38 -10.57
N GLN A 53 -6.40 10.67 -10.83
CA GLN A 53 -7.13 11.72 -10.11
C GLN A 53 -8.65 11.57 -10.22
N HIS A 54 -9.16 11.11 -11.37
CA HIS A 54 -10.58 10.85 -11.56
C HIS A 54 -11.10 9.79 -10.58
N ASP A 55 -10.47 8.60 -10.57
CA ASP A 55 -10.84 7.50 -9.66
C ASP A 55 -10.75 7.91 -8.18
N ARG A 56 -9.82 8.82 -7.85
CA ARG A 56 -9.70 9.38 -6.51
C ARG A 56 -10.93 10.21 -6.14
N ARG A 57 -11.45 11.06 -7.05
CA ARG A 57 -12.64 11.89 -6.78
C ARG A 57 -13.87 11.02 -6.49
N ASP A 58 -14.11 9.99 -7.29
CA ASP A 58 -15.29 9.12 -7.10
C ASP A 58 -15.19 8.32 -5.80
N SER A 59 -13.99 7.82 -5.47
CA SER A 59 -13.78 7.14 -4.18
C SER A 59 -13.93 8.04 -2.97
N VAL A 60 -13.57 9.33 -3.08
CA VAL A 60 -13.78 10.31 -2.00
C VAL A 60 -15.27 10.57 -1.81
N LYS A 61 -16.00 10.83 -2.91
CA LYS A 61 -17.46 11.04 -2.86
C LYS A 61 -18.19 9.86 -2.22
N ALA A 62 -17.88 8.63 -2.65
CA ALA A 62 -18.50 7.43 -2.09
C ALA A 62 -18.21 7.28 -0.58
N ARG A 63 -16.99 7.60 -0.15
CA ARG A 63 -16.60 7.54 1.26
C ARG A 63 -17.28 8.61 2.12
N GLU A 64 -17.45 9.82 1.58
CA GLU A 64 -18.18 10.91 2.26
C GLU A 64 -19.66 10.60 2.37
N ALA A 65 -20.30 10.17 1.28
CA ALA A 65 -21.71 9.76 1.28
C ALA A 65 -21.99 8.63 2.30
N GLY A 66 -21.11 7.61 2.37
CA GLY A 66 -21.25 6.55 3.36
C GLY A 66 -21.15 7.05 4.81
N ARG A 67 -20.24 7.99 5.09
CA ARG A 67 -20.10 8.60 6.42
C ARG A 67 -21.30 9.46 6.82
N GLU A 68 -21.89 10.18 5.88
CA GLU A 68 -23.10 10.97 6.15
C GLU A 68 -24.28 10.08 6.49
N VAL A 69 -24.46 8.99 5.75
CA VAL A 69 -25.50 7.98 6.03
C VAL A 69 -25.29 7.35 7.41
N GLU A 70 -24.07 6.94 7.75
CA GLU A 70 -23.75 6.40 9.09
C GLU A 70 -24.04 7.40 10.21
N ARG A 71 -23.72 8.68 10.01
CA ARG A 71 -24.00 9.75 10.99
C ARG A 71 -25.51 9.96 11.17
N ALA A 72 -26.27 10.05 10.09
CA ALA A 72 -27.72 10.23 10.13
C ALA A 72 -28.43 9.05 10.82
N ILE A 73 -27.96 7.82 10.61
CA ILE A 73 -28.48 6.63 11.29
C ILE A 73 -28.16 6.68 12.80
N LYS A 74 -26.98 7.20 13.18
CA LYS A 74 -26.57 7.32 14.57
C LYS A 74 -27.30 8.44 15.34
N GLU A 75 -27.60 9.56 14.69
CA GLU A 75 -28.37 10.68 15.31
C GLU A 75 -29.86 10.36 15.47
N ARG A 76 -30.39 9.41 14.70
CA ARG A 76 -31.79 8.97 14.81
C ARG A 76 -32.02 7.90 15.90
N LYS A 77 -30.97 7.44 16.56
CA LYS A 77 -30.99 6.47 17.65
C LYS A 77 -30.76 7.17 18.99
#